data_AF-A7UV40-F1
#
_entry.id   AF-A7UV40-F1
#
_cell.length_a   1.000
_cell.length_b   1.000
_cell.length_c   1.000
_cell.angle_alpha   90.00
_cell.angle_beta   90.00
_cell.angle_gamma   90.00
#
_symmetry.space_group_name_H-M   'P 1'
#
loop_
_entity.id
_entity.type
_entity.pdbx_description
1 polymer ?
#
loop_
_entity_poly.entity_id
_entity_poly.type
_entity_poly.pdbx_seq_one_letter_code
_entity_poly.pdbx_strand_id
1 'polypeptide(L)'
;MQHHPLSYSRVQCGAISILLVLLITSRVSSLQGDNVCYRYESYTETETIPRNQTVQVLTRQWCLEIPPRCTSYRTEIKEVFVKQNITKTRRVEFCCE
;
A
#
# COMPACT_ATOMS: atom_id res chain seq x y z
N MET A 1 33.40 -23.95 -37.72
CA MET A 1 32.10 -23.27 -37.92
C MET A 1 32.03 -22.13 -36.92
N GLN A 2 32.16 -20.89 -37.40
CA GLN A 2 32.23 -19.66 -36.62
C GLN A 2 30.86 -18.99 -36.58
N HIS A 3 30.13 -19.08 -35.48
CA HIS A 3 29.08 -18.11 -35.16
C HIS A 3 29.04 -18.05 -33.64
N HIS A 4 29.33 -16.90 -33.01
CA HIS A 4 28.82 -16.47 -31.70
C HIS A 4 29.48 -15.21 -31.06
N PRO A 5 30.47 -14.46 -31.63
CA PRO A 5 30.90 -13.20 -30.98
C PRO A 5 29.99 -12.01 -31.33
N LEU A 6 29.30 -12.05 -32.48
CA LEU A 6 28.45 -10.96 -32.96
C LEU A 6 27.10 -10.84 -32.23
N SER A 7 26.65 -11.91 -31.55
CA SER A 7 25.41 -11.90 -30.78
C SER A 7 25.59 -11.16 -29.45
N TYR A 8 26.70 -11.42 -28.76
CA TYR A 8 27.05 -10.79 -27.48
C TYR A 8 27.21 -9.27 -27.62
N SER A 9 27.91 -8.80 -28.65
CA SER A 9 28.09 -7.37 -28.92
C SER A 9 26.79 -6.64 -29.31
N ARG A 10 25.88 -7.30 -30.05
CA ARG A 10 24.57 -6.73 -30.41
C ARG A 10 23.64 -6.61 -29.20
N VAL A 11 23.62 -7.64 -28.35
CA VAL A 11 22.82 -7.66 -27.11
C VAL A 11 23.34 -6.61 -26.12
N GLN A 12 24.66 -6.43 -26.04
CA GLN A 12 25.29 -5.45 -25.14
C GLN A 12 25.06 -4.00 -25.60
N CYS A 13 25.18 -3.70 -26.89
CA CYS A 13 24.81 -2.38 -27.43
C CYS A 13 23.30 -2.11 -27.32
N GLY A 14 22.45 -3.12 -27.55
CA GLY A 14 21.00 -3.02 -27.38
C GLY A 14 20.61 -2.67 -25.94
N ALA A 15 21.19 -3.39 -24.96
CA ALA A 15 20.96 -3.14 -23.54
C ALA A 15 21.43 -1.74 -23.11
N ILE A 16 22.59 -1.28 -23.60
CA ILE A 16 23.12 0.05 -23.30
C ILE A 16 22.23 1.14 -23.91
N SER A 17 21.79 0.99 -25.16
CA SER A 17 20.86 1.93 -25.79
C SER A 17 19.52 1.97 -25.07
N ILE A 18 18.98 0.83 -24.64
CA ILE A 18 17.72 0.77 -23.89
C ILE A 18 17.89 1.47 -22.52
N LEU A 19 18.99 1.22 -21.82
CA LEU A 19 19.28 1.88 -20.54
C LEU A 19 19.41 3.40 -20.70
N LEU A 20 20.12 3.86 -21.74
CA LEU A 20 20.25 5.29 -22.06
C LEU A 20 18.88 5.92 -22.37
N VAL A 21 18.05 5.26 -23.17
CA VAL A 21 16.69 5.74 -23.47
C VAL A 21 15.87 5.85 -22.19
N LEU A 22 15.89 4.83 -21.32
CA LEU A 22 15.19 4.86 -20.03
C LEU A 22 15.65 6.02 -19.14
N LEU A 23 16.96 6.28 -19.08
CA LEU A 23 17.55 7.39 -18.33
C LEU A 23 17.18 8.78 -18.90
N ILE A 24 17.03 8.90 -20.22
CA ILE A 24 16.64 10.16 -20.87
C ILE A 24 15.13 10.42 -20.68
N THR A 25 14.33 9.36 -20.65
CA THR A 25 12.86 9.46 -20.52
C THR A 25 12.36 9.64 -19.09
N SER A 26 13.19 9.44 -18.06
CA SER A 26 12.79 9.66 -16.65
C SER A 26 12.71 11.14 -16.33
N ARG A 27 11.58 11.77 -16.68
CA ARG A 27 11.27 13.14 -16.27
C ARG A 27 10.55 13.11 -14.92
N VAL A 28 11.15 13.73 -13.91
CA VAL A 28 10.45 14.13 -12.68
C VAL A 28 9.93 15.55 -12.91
N SER A 29 8.61 15.71 -13.02
CA SER A 29 7.99 17.02 -13.21
C SER A 29 7.73 17.66 -11.84
N SER A 30 8.62 18.55 -11.40
CA SER A 30 8.41 19.46 -10.27
C SER A 30 8.20 20.89 -10.77
N LEU A 31 7.29 21.65 -10.14
CA LEU A 31 7.18 23.08 -10.44
C LEU A 31 8.36 23.79 -9.77
N GLN A 32 9.23 24.39 -10.58
CA GLN A 32 10.43 25.09 -10.12
C GLN A 32 10.41 26.55 -10.65
N GLY A 33 10.55 27.54 -9.77
CA GLY A 33 10.63 28.96 -10.14
C GLY A 33 10.08 29.91 -9.07
N ASP A 34 10.29 31.22 -9.26
CA ASP A 34 9.88 32.26 -8.30
C ASP A 34 8.35 32.40 -8.17
N ASN A 35 7.61 31.99 -9.21
CA ASN A 35 6.15 32.04 -9.27
C ASN A 35 5.49 30.73 -8.79
N VAL A 36 6.17 29.95 -7.96
CA VAL A 36 5.66 28.68 -7.40
C VAL A 36 5.39 28.84 -5.92
N CYS A 37 4.11 28.77 -5.56
CA CYS A 37 3.63 28.87 -4.19
C CYS A 37 3.13 27.52 -3.66
N TYR A 38 2.96 27.44 -2.34
CA TYR A 38 2.50 26.25 -1.65
C TYR A 38 1.25 26.55 -0.84
N ARG A 39 0.27 25.64 -0.89
CA ARG A 39 -0.87 25.68 0.01
C ARG A 39 -1.12 24.31 0.63
N TYR A 40 -1.60 24.32 1.86
CA TYR A 40 -1.98 23.10 2.58
C TYR A 40 -3.47 22.83 2.34
N GLU A 41 -3.76 21.71 1.69
CA GLU A 41 -5.13 21.28 1.44
C GLU A 41 -5.44 20.04 2.25
N SER A 42 -6.63 20.01 2.84
CA SER A 42 -7.19 18.83 3.48
C SER A 42 -7.81 17.91 2.43
N TYR A 43 -7.49 16.63 2.49
CA TYR A 43 -8.07 15.59 1.64
C TYR A 43 -8.50 14.40 2.50
N THR A 44 -9.52 13.69 2.04
CA THR A 44 -10.02 12.48 2.70
C THR A 44 -9.42 11.27 2.03
N GLU A 45 -8.78 10.41 2.83
CA GLU A 45 -8.24 9.14 2.38
C GLU A 45 -8.90 8.00 3.16
N THR A 46 -9.26 6.93 2.45
CA THR A 46 -9.84 5.74 3.07
C THR A 46 -8.71 4.81 3.51
N GLU A 47 -8.53 4.69 4.82
CA GLU A 47 -7.54 3.79 5.41
C GLU A 47 -8.21 2.58 6.05
N THR A 48 -7.51 1.45 6.04
CA THR A 48 -7.96 0.24 6.73
C THR A 48 -7.26 0.19 8.08
N ILE A 49 -8.01 0.40 9.15
CA ILE A 49 -7.48 0.49 10.52
C ILE A 49 -7.97 -0.71 11.32
N PRO A 50 -7.10 -1.38 12.10
CA PRO A 50 -7.52 -2.42 13.03
C PRO A 50 -8.37 -1.83 14.15
N ARG A 51 -9.53 -2.42 14.39
CA ARG A 51 -10.43 -2.08 15.49
C ARG A 51 -10.77 -3.34 16.29
N ASN A 52 -10.64 -3.23 17.60
CA ASN A 52 -11.09 -4.28 18.51
C ASN A 52 -12.62 -4.33 18.56
N GLN A 53 -13.17 -5.48 18.23
CA GLN A 53 -14.61 -5.77 18.30
C GLN A 53 -14.85 -6.91 19.27
N THR A 54 -15.75 -6.68 20.22
CA THR A 54 -16.23 -7.71 21.13
C THR A 54 -17.21 -8.61 20.39
N VAL A 55 -16.88 -9.90 20.29
CA VAL A 55 -17.72 -10.91 19.66
C VAL A 55 -18.09 -12.00 20.67
N GLN A 56 -19.26 -12.59 20.48
CA GLN A 56 -19.69 -13.77 21.23
C GLN A 56 -19.35 -15.01 20.41
N VAL A 57 -18.46 -15.85 20.94
CA VAL A 57 -18.06 -17.10 20.31
C VAL A 57 -18.77 -18.24 21.03
N LEU A 58 -19.44 -19.10 20.26
CA LEU A 58 -20.05 -20.31 20.76
C LEU A 58 -18.95 -21.30 21.15
N THR A 59 -18.88 -21.65 22.44
CA THR A 59 -17.97 -22.66 22.99
C THR A 59 -18.74 -23.84 23.57
N ARG A 60 -18.14 -25.04 23.49
CA ARG A 60 -18.68 -26.27 24.09
C ARG A 60 -17.88 -26.62 25.32
N GLN A 61 -18.51 -26.51 26.48
CA GLN A 61 -17.89 -26.81 27.77
C GLN A 61 -18.59 -27.99 28.46
N TRP A 62 -17.86 -28.63 29.38
CA TRP A 62 -18.41 -29.66 30.24
C TRP A 62 -19.19 -29.02 31.37
N CYS A 63 -20.42 -29.49 31.59
CA CYS A 63 -21.26 -28.98 32.68
C CYS A 63 -21.18 -29.83 33.96
N LEU A 64 -20.76 -31.09 33.85
CA LEU A 64 -20.74 -32.07 34.93
C LEU A 64 -19.57 -33.06 34.74
N GLU A 65 -19.26 -33.83 35.79
CA GLU A 65 -18.17 -34.83 35.85
C GLU A 65 -18.40 -36.07 34.95
N ILE A 66 -19.57 -36.18 34.33
CA ILE A 66 -20.08 -37.28 33.49
C ILE A 66 -20.72 -36.61 32.25
N PRO A 67 -20.71 -37.15 31.01
CA PRO A 67 -20.70 -36.30 29.83
C PRO A 67 -22.09 -35.81 29.37
N PRO A 68 -22.45 -34.55 29.66
CA PRO A 68 -23.08 -33.72 28.65
C PRO A 68 -22.23 -32.49 28.32
N ARG A 69 -22.02 -32.28 27.02
CA ARG A 69 -21.40 -31.06 26.47
C ARG A 69 -22.50 -30.01 26.33
N CYS A 70 -22.37 -28.88 27.02
CA CYS A 70 -23.30 -27.77 26.87
C CYS A 70 -22.70 -26.68 25.99
N THR A 71 -23.58 -25.96 25.30
CA THR A 71 -23.23 -24.74 24.58
C THR A 71 -23.22 -23.55 25.54
N SER A 72 -22.17 -22.76 25.47
CA SER A 72 -22.04 -21.51 26.20
C SER A 72 -21.46 -20.45 25.26
N TYR A 73 -21.77 -19.17 25.52
CA TYR A 73 -21.18 -18.06 24.79
C TYR A 73 -20.02 -17.49 25.59
N ARG A 74 -18.86 -17.37 24.96
CA ARG A 74 -17.71 -16.68 25.53
C ARG A 74 -17.51 -15.36 24.80
N THR A 75 -17.33 -14.31 25.57
CA THR A 75 -16.93 -13.00 25.04
C THR A 75 -15.45 -13.03 24.69
N GLU A 76 -15.13 -12.75 23.43
CA GLU A 76 -13.76 -12.64 22.93
C GLU A 76 -13.58 -11.31 22.21
N ILE A 77 -12.40 -10.71 22.35
CA ILE A 77 -12.02 -9.52 21.59
C ILE A 77 -11.35 -10.00 20.31
N LYS A 78 -11.89 -9.62 19.16
CA LYS A 78 -11.29 -9.88 17.86
C LYS A 78 -10.89 -8.57 17.19
N GLU A 79 -9.74 -8.58 16.56
CA GLU A 79 -9.30 -7.48 15.71
C GLU A 79 -10.03 -7.57 14.37
N VAL A 80 -10.72 -6.50 13.99
CA VAL A 80 -11.46 -6.39 12.73
C VAL A 80 -10.94 -5.18 11.98
N PHE A 81 -10.64 -5.36 10.70
CA PHE A 81 -10.18 -4.29 9.82
C PHE A 81 -11.36 -3.48 9.30
N VAL A 82 -11.44 -2.22 9.70
CA VAL A 82 -12.54 -1.32 9.30
C VAL A 82 -11.99 -0.24 8.38
N LYS A 83 -12.73 0.07 7.31
CA LYS A 83 -12.44 1.21 6.45
C LYS A 83 -12.89 2.49 7.14
N GLN A 84 -11.97 3.40 7.37
CA GLN A 84 -12.25 4.69 7.97
C GLN A 84 -11.74 5.81 7.06
N ASN A 85 -12.55 6.85 6.93
CA ASN A 85 -12.17 8.07 6.23
C ASN A 85 -11.34 8.93 7.18
N ILE A 86 -10.07 9.15 6.84
CA ILE A 86 -9.14 9.96 7.61
C ILE A 86 -8.87 11.24 6.83
N THR A 87 -9.04 12.38 7.51
CA THR A 87 -8.67 13.69 6.96
C THR A 87 -7.17 13.88 7.15
N LYS A 88 -6.47 14.02 6.03
CA LYS A 88 -5.03 14.31 5.99
C LYS A 88 -4.80 15.65 5.32
N THR A 89 -3.62 16.20 5.54
CA THR A 89 -3.19 17.45 4.91
C THR A 89 -2.03 17.16 3.97
N ARG A 90 -2.15 17.63 2.72
CA ARG A 90 -1.05 17.61 1.75
C ARG A 90 -0.63 19.02 1.39
N ARG A 91 0.67 19.18 1.11
CA ARG A 91 1.21 20.39 0.49
C ARG A 91 1.00 20.28 -1.01
N VAL A 92 0.31 21.26 -1.59
CA VAL A 92 0.07 21.36 -3.03
C VAL A 92 0.85 22.55 -3.57
N GLU A 93 1.61 22.30 -4.63
CA GLU A 93 2.33 23.33 -5.39
C GLU A 93 1.38 23.92 -6.44
N PHE A 94 1.38 25.25 -6.58
CA PHE A 94 0.58 25.93 -7.59
C PHE A 94 1.30 27.17 -8.11
N CYS A 95 1.00 27.57 -9.35
CA CYS A 95 1.51 28.80 -9.91
C CYS A 95 0.81 30.01 -9.26
N CYS A 96 1.59 30.96 -8.75
CA CYS A 96 1.14 32.25 -8.22
C CYS A 96 1.69 33.40 -9.07
N GLU A 97 1.09 34.59 -8.91
CA GLU A 97 1.48 35.82 -9.61
C GLU A 97 2.58 36.59 -8.88
#